data_AF-A0A316R028-F1
#
_entry.id   AF-A0A316R028-F1
#
_cell.length_a   1.000
_cell.length_b   1.000
_cell.length_c   1.000
_cell.angle_alpha   90.00
_cell.angle_beta   90.00
_cell.angle_gamma   90.00
#
_symmetry.space_group_name_H-M   'P 1'
#
loop_
_entity.id
_entity.type
_entity.pdbx_description
1 polymer ?
#
loop_
_entity_poly.entity_id
_entity_poly.type
_entity_poly.pdbx_seq_one_letter_code
_entity_poly.pdbx_strand_id
1 'polypeptide(L)'
;MDSRVFAFAAVFGVIGLISLGLGLVMYIFLSLSLFTLAKRRGILHPGLAWVPVCGARWIMGSLADQYVYFTEGKIKYQRRLLLWLEVGMYVLLGLFFALVGGMVAGAVIDNGSQVAAMAVWMLLGYFLLLAEAIVFAVFQYIALYRIYKSCDPKNATLFLVLSILFNITMPFFLFACRKKDLGMPQPEAPEGEPAEEPTQLPEAQEPEEEA
;
A
#
# COMPACT_ATOMS: atom_id res chain seq x y z
N MET A 1 -14.06 -41.86 11.82
CA MET A 1 -13.32 -40.59 12.00
C MET A 1 -13.37 -40.25 13.47
N ASP A 2 -12.23 -40.18 14.14
CA ASP A 2 -12.16 -40.14 15.61
C ASP A 2 -12.74 -38.84 16.16
N SER A 3 -13.36 -38.87 17.35
CA SER A 3 -13.91 -37.69 18.03
C SER A 3 -12.86 -36.58 18.23
N ARG A 4 -11.57 -36.93 18.26
CA ARG A 4 -10.43 -36.01 18.25
C ARG A 4 -10.33 -35.20 16.95
N VAL A 5 -10.53 -35.84 15.80
CA VAL A 5 -10.49 -35.19 14.48
C VAL A 5 -11.60 -34.16 14.36
N PHE A 6 -12.81 -34.49 14.84
CA PHE A 6 -13.93 -33.55 14.89
C PHE A 6 -13.66 -32.37 15.85
N ALA A 7 -13.09 -32.63 17.02
CA ALA A 7 -12.71 -31.58 17.96
C ALA A 7 -11.65 -30.63 17.38
N PHE A 8 -10.61 -31.17 16.74
CA PHE A 8 -9.59 -30.36 16.06
C PHE A 8 -10.20 -29.55 14.90
N ALA A 9 -11.01 -30.18 14.04
CA ALA A 9 -11.66 -29.48 12.94
C ALA A 9 -12.58 -28.34 13.42
N ALA A 10 -13.31 -28.55 14.52
CA ALA A 10 -14.14 -27.51 15.13
C ALA A 10 -13.30 -26.34 15.68
N VAL A 11 -12.20 -26.63 16.39
CA VAL A 11 -11.29 -25.59 16.92
C VAL A 11 -10.65 -24.79 15.78
N PHE A 12 -10.12 -25.46 14.75
CA PHE A 12 -9.56 -24.78 13.58
C PHE A 12 -10.62 -23.99 12.80
N GLY A 13 -11.85 -24.49 12.73
CA GLY A 13 -12.97 -23.77 12.14
C GLY A 13 -13.31 -22.48 12.90
N VAL A 14 -13.38 -22.54 14.23
CA VAL A 14 -13.62 -21.35 15.07
C VAL A 14 -12.47 -20.34 14.95
N ILE A 15 -11.22 -20.80 15.00
CA ILE A 15 -10.04 -19.93 14.81
C ILE A 15 -10.10 -19.28 13.42
N GLY A 16 -10.39 -20.06 12.37
CA GLY A 16 -10.53 -19.55 11.00
C GLY A 16 -11.59 -18.47 10.86
N LEU A 17 -12.75 -18.65 11.51
CA LEU A 17 -13.82 -17.63 11.54
C LEU A 17 -13.38 -16.34 12.24
N ILE A 18 -12.68 -16.45 13.37
CA ILE A 18 -12.14 -15.29 14.10
C ILE A 18 -11.09 -14.58 13.24
N SER A 19 -10.18 -15.31 12.62
CA SER A 19 -9.15 -14.77 11.72
C SER A 19 -9.76 -14.07 10.50
N LEU A 20 -10.84 -14.62 9.94
CA LEU A 20 -11.55 -14.02 8.81
C LEU A 20 -12.23 -12.71 9.23
N GLY A 21 -12.93 -12.70 10.38
CA GLY A 21 -13.53 -11.49 10.93
C GLY A 21 -12.49 -10.41 11.22
N LEU A 22 -11.38 -10.77 11.84
CA LEU A 22 -10.26 -9.87 12.10
C LEU A 22 -9.68 -9.32 10.80
N GLY A 23 -9.41 -10.18 9.82
CA GLY A 23 -8.88 -9.79 8.51
C GLY A 23 -9.79 -8.80 7.78
N LEU A 24 -11.10 -8.98 7.88
CA LEU A 24 -12.10 -8.10 7.27
C LEU A 24 -12.11 -6.71 7.95
N VAL A 25 -12.02 -6.66 9.28
CA VAL A 25 -11.86 -5.40 10.02
C VAL A 25 -10.57 -4.69 9.62
N MET A 26 -9.44 -5.40 9.59
CA MET A 26 -8.15 -4.84 9.18
C MET A 26 -8.20 -4.28 7.76
N TYR A 27 -8.84 -5.00 6.84
CA TYR A 27 -9.02 -4.58 5.46
C TYR A 27 -9.86 -3.29 5.36
N ILE A 28 -10.99 -3.22 6.06
CA ILE A 28 -11.83 -2.00 6.08
C ILE A 28 -11.03 -0.80 6.59
N PHE A 29 -10.29 -0.96 7.69
CA PHE A 29 -9.46 0.12 8.23
C PHE A 29 -8.35 0.55 7.26
N LEU A 30 -7.68 -0.41 6.62
CA LEU A 30 -6.66 -0.14 5.62
C LEU A 30 -7.24 0.64 4.43
N SER A 31 -8.31 0.13 3.82
CA SER A 31 -8.94 0.76 2.65
C SER A 31 -9.47 2.15 2.98
N LEU A 32 -10.10 2.36 4.14
CA LEU A 32 -10.56 3.68 4.58
C LEU A 32 -9.40 4.64 4.82
N SER A 33 -8.31 4.19 5.44
CA SER A 33 -7.13 5.02 5.68
C SER A 33 -6.48 5.49 4.38
N LEU A 34 -6.29 4.59 3.42
CA LEU A 34 -5.74 4.90 2.11
C LEU A 34 -6.69 5.78 1.29
N PHE A 35 -7.99 5.50 1.31
CA PHE A 35 -8.99 6.29 0.60
C PHE A 35 -9.03 7.75 1.07
N THR A 36 -9.08 7.95 2.40
CA THR A 36 -9.11 9.30 2.98
C THR A 36 -7.82 10.07 2.72
N LEU A 37 -6.67 9.41 2.79
CA LEU A 37 -5.38 10.03 2.52
C LEU A 37 -5.21 10.38 1.04
N ALA A 38 -5.63 9.48 0.13
CA ALA A 38 -5.62 9.72 -1.31
C ALA A 38 -6.56 10.85 -1.73
N LYS A 39 -7.76 10.91 -1.14
CA LYS A 39 -8.73 12.00 -1.41
C LYS A 39 -8.22 13.36 -0.96
N ARG A 40 -7.57 13.44 0.21
CA ARG A 40 -7.00 14.70 0.73
C ARG A 40 -5.82 15.21 -0.10
N ARG A 41 -5.01 14.30 -0.68
CA ARG A 41 -3.82 14.65 -1.48
C ARG A 41 -4.07 14.70 -2.99
N GLY A 42 -5.33 14.68 -3.42
CA GLY A 42 -5.70 14.83 -4.83
C GLY A 42 -5.18 13.73 -5.76
N ILE A 43 -4.93 12.52 -5.25
CA ILE A 43 -4.49 11.39 -6.10
C ILE A 43 -5.63 10.96 -7.03
N LEU A 44 -5.33 10.78 -8.31
CA LEU A 44 -6.26 10.25 -9.31
C LEU A 44 -6.82 8.88 -8.87
N HIS A 45 -8.14 8.70 -8.96
CA HIS A 45 -8.89 7.47 -8.62
C HIS A 45 -8.71 6.94 -7.18
N PRO A 46 -9.16 7.67 -6.14
CA PRO A 46 -9.08 7.23 -4.74
C PRO A 46 -9.82 5.91 -4.45
N GLY A 47 -10.85 5.60 -5.23
CA GLY A 47 -11.66 4.37 -5.10
C GLY A 47 -10.86 3.07 -5.26
N LEU A 48 -9.67 3.11 -5.89
CA LEU A 48 -8.78 1.96 -6.01
C LEU A 48 -8.30 1.42 -4.65
N ALA A 49 -8.38 2.21 -3.57
CA ALA A 49 -8.03 1.76 -2.22
C ALA A 49 -8.91 0.60 -1.72
N TRP A 50 -10.10 0.41 -2.30
CA TRP A 50 -10.99 -0.71 -2.00
C TRP A 50 -10.68 -1.96 -2.83
N VAL A 51 -9.86 -1.89 -3.88
CA VAL A 51 -9.54 -3.10 -4.65
C VAL A 51 -8.47 -3.90 -3.88
N PRO A 52 -8.75 -5.15 -3.44
CA PRO A 52 -7.83 -5.92 -2.61
C PRO A 52 -6.51 -6.28 -3.33
N VAL A 53 -6.59 -6.42 -4.65
CA VAL A 53 -5.48 -6.79 -5.53
C VAL A 53 -5.12 -5.57 -6.38
N CYS A 54 -3.84 -5.24 -6.47
CA CYS A 54 -3.27 -4.09 -7.18
C CYS A 54 -3.69 -2.69 -6.69
N GLY A 55 -4.98 -2.42 -6.38
CA GLY A 55 -5.47 -1.07 -6.13
C GLY A 55 -4.96 -0.43 -4.85
N ALA A 56 -5.02 -1.13 -3.72
CA ALA A 56 -4.46 -0.61 -2.46
C ALA A 56 -2.95 -0.35 -2.56
N ARG A 57 -2.19 -1.24 -3.21
CA ARG A 57 -0.73 -1.10 -3.43
C ARG A 57 -0.40 0.00 -4.41
N TRP A 58 -1.22 0.19 -5.43
CA TRP A 58 -1.13 1.31 -6.36
C TRP A 58 -1.28 2.64 -5.64
N ILE A 59 -2.29 2.77 -4.77
CA ILE A 59 -2.51 3.99 -3.99
C ILE A 59 -1.34 4.23 -3.06
N MET A 60 -0.88 3.20 -2.36
CA MET A 60 0.28 3.27 -1.48
C MET A 60 1.56 3.69 -2.23
N GLY A 61 1.82 3.12 -3.42
CA GLY A 61 2.93 3.49 -4.28
C GLY A 61 2.83 4.92 -4.81
N SER A 62 1.63 5.36 -5.22
CA SER A 62 1.39 6.73 -5.69
C SER A 62 1.58 7.78 -4.58
N LEU A 63 1.19 7.44 -3.36
CA LEU A 63 1.33 8.30 -2.19
C LEU A 63 2.80 8.45 -1.79
N ALA A 64 3.57 7.36 -1.86
CA ALA A 64 5.01 7.38 -1.64
C ALA A 64 5.76 8.16 -2.73
N ASP A 65 5.32 8.11 -3.98
CA ASP A 65 5.91 8.84 -5.09
C ASP A 65 5.63 10.35 -4.99
N GLN A 66 4.40 10.75 -4.64
CA GLN A 66 4.07 12.15 -4.36
C GLN A 66 4.98 12.75 -3.28
N TYR A 67 5.21 12.01 -2.18
CA TYR A 67 6.10 12.50 -1.12
C TYR A 67 7.52 12.76 -1.63
N VAL A 68 8.10 11.83 -2.41
CA VAL A 68 9.44 12.01 -2.98
C VAL A 68 9.48 13.16 -3.98
N TYR A 69 8.44 13.32 -4.78
CA TYR A 69 8.33 14.44 -5.71
C TYR A 69 8.39 15.77 -4.96
N PHE A 70 7.65 15.92 -3.86
CA PHE A 70 7.66 17.15 -3.07
C PHE A 70 8.94 17.37 -2.26
N THR A 71 9.61 16.32 -1.75
CA THR A 71 10.80 16.49 -0.91
C THR A 71 12.13 16.46 -1.67
N GLU A 72 12.24 15.66 -2.72
CA GLU A 72 13.49 15.44 -3.46
C GLU A 72 13.44 16.00 -4.89
N GLY A 73 12.26 16.42 -5.39
CA GLY A 73 12.09 16.86 -6.79
C GLY A 73 12.29 15.75 -7.82
N LYS A 74 12.42 14.49 -7.40
CA LYS A 74 12.71 13.34 -8.26
C LYS A 74 11.46 12.50 -8.49
N ILE A 75 11.19 12.18 -9.76
CA ILE A 75 10.13 11.25 -10.13
C ILE A 75 10.64 9.82 -9.90
N LYS A 76 9.98 9.02 -9.04
CA LYS A 76 10.34 7.61 -8.84
C LYS A 76 9.19 6.70 -9.28
N TYR A 77 9.47 5.72 -10.11
CA TYR A 77 8.46 4.77 -10.61
C TYR A 77 8.02 3.70 -9.58
N GLN A 78 7.96 4.04 -8.29
CA GLN A 78 7.67 3.11 -7.21
C GLN A 78 6.28 2.48 -7.34
N ARG A 79 5.30 3.22 -7.88
CA ARG A 79 4.00 2.66 -8.28
C ARG A 79 4.13 1.52 -9.28
N ARG A 80 4.94 1.69 -10.33
CA ARG A 80 5.10 0.67 -11.38
C ARG A 80 5.90 -0.54 -10.86
N LEU A 81 6.93 -0.30 -10.05
CA LEU A 81 7.75 -1.34 -9.45
C LEU A 81 6.92 -2.25 -8.52
N LEU A 82 6.13 -1.68 -7.61
CA LEU A 82 5.26 -2.45 -6.71
C LEU A 82 4.24 -3.29 -7.49
N LEU A 83 3.67 -2.75 -8.57
CA LEU A 83 2.71 -3.48 -9.41
C LEU A 83 3.35 -4.63 -10.17
N TRP A 84 4.50 -4.42 -10.81
CA TRP A 84 5.19 -5.49 -11.54
C TRP A 84 5.65 -6.60 -10.61
N LEU A 85 6.10 -6.25 -9.41
CA LEU A 85 6.51 -7.22 -8.40
C LEU A 85 5.32 -8.01 -7.84
N GLU A 86 4.17 -7.36 -7.67
CA GLU A 86 2.93 -8.04 -7.29
C GLU A 86 2.43 -8.99 -8.39
N VAL A 87 2.47 -8.57 -9.66
CA VAL A 87 2.13 -9.42 -10.80
C VAL A 87 3.10 -10.61 -10.88
N GLY A 88 4.40 -10.38 -10.70
CA GLY A 88 5.44 -11.42 -10.63
C GLY A 88 5.08 -12.48 -9.59
N MET A 89 4.78 -12.06 -8.37
CA MET A 89 4.39 -12.95 -7.27
C MET A 89 3.18 -13.83 -7.61
N TYR A 90 2.13 -13.26 -8.24
CA TYR A 90 0.96 -14.03 -8.62
C TYR A 90 1.23 -15.03 -9.75
N VAL A 91 2.07 -14.65 -10.73
CA VAL A 91 2.50 -15.55 -11.81
C VAL A 91 3.32 -16.70 -11.23
N LEU A 92 4.25 -16.39 -10.32
CA LEU A 92 5.10 -17.38 -9.67
C LEU A 92 4.29 -18.35 -8.80
N LEU A 93 3.31 -17.82 -8.08
CA LEU A 93 2.37 -18.62 -7.29
C LEU A 93 1.53 -19.54 -8.19
N GLY A 94 1.04 -19.04 -9.33
CA GLY A 94 0.33 -19.84 -10.32
C GLY A 94 1.18 -20.99 -10.88
N LEU A 95 2.45 -20.71 -11.20
CA LEU A 95 3.42 -21.73 -11.60
C LEU A 95 3.61 -22.79 -10.50
N PHE A 96 3.75 -22.35 -9.25
CA PHE A 96 3.89 -23.26 -8.11
C PHE A 96 2.68 -24.17 -7.94
N PHE A 97 1.46 -23.64 -8.07
CA PHE A 97 0.23 -24.45 -8.07
C PHE A 97 0.16 -25.43 -9.24
N ALA A 98 0.65 -25.05 -10.42
CA ALA A 98 0.76 -25.96 -11.56
C ALA A 98 1.72 -27.12 -11.27
N LEU A 99 2.85 -26.87 -10.59
CA LEU A 99 3.78 -27.92 -10.16
C LEU A 99 3.14 -28.88 -9.14
N VAL A 100 2.37 -28.36 -8.19
CA VAL A 100 1.59 -29.19 -7.26
C VAL A 100 0.59 -30.05 -8.03
N GLY A 101 -0.15 -29.47 -8.97
CA GLY A 101 -1.08 -30.21 -9.83
C GLY A 101 -0.38 -31.30 -10.64
N GLY A 102 0.79 -31.01 -11.20
CA GLY A 102 1.61 -31.98 -11.94
C GLY A 102 2.15 -33.11 -11.05
N MET A 103 2.50 -32.81 -9.80
CA MET A 103 2.90 -33.82 -8.81
C MET A 103 1.73 -34.74 -8.44
N VAL A 104 0.54 -34.18 -8.18
CA VAL A 104 -0.66 -34.96 -7.88
C VAL A 104 -1.05 -35.85 -9.06
N ALA A 105 -1.02 -35.31 -10.28
CA ALA A 105 -1.27 -36.10 -11.50
C ALA A 105 -0.27 -37.24 -11.66
N GLY A 106 1.03 -36.99 -11.43
CA GLY A 106 2.08 -38.00 -11.46
C GLY A 106 1.87 -39.11 -10.41
N ALA A 107 1.37 -38.76 -9.23
CA ALA A 107 1.04 -39.73 -8.17
C ALA A 107 -0.18 -40.58 -8.53
N VAL A 108 -1.18 -40.01 -9.20
CA VAL A 108 -2.39 -40.75 -9.63
C VAL A 108 -2.08 -41.81 -10.69
N ILE A 109 -1.07 -41.60 -11.52
CA ILE A 109 -0.65 -42.55 -12.57
C ILE A 109 0.54 -43.45 -12.15
N ASP A 110 0.86 -43.50 -10.86
CA ASP A 110 1.98 -44.26 -10.27
C ASP A 110 3.35 -44.00 -10.93
N ASN A 111 3.55 -42.79 -11.49
CA ASN A 111 4.82 -42.41 -12.10
C ASN A 111 5.75 -41.78 -11.06
N GLY A 112 6.45 -42.63 -10.30
CA GLY A 112 7.38 -42.21 -9.25
C GLY A 112 8.49 -41.25 -9.72
N SER A 113 8.96 -41.40 -10.97
CA SER A 113 10.00 -40.53 -11.54
C SER A 113 9.52 -39.08 -11.74
N GLN A 114 8.28 -38.91 -12.22
CA GLN A 114 7.67 -37.60 -12.40
C GLN A 114 7.40 -36.94 -11.05
N VAL A 115 6.90 -37.69 -10.07
CA VAL A 115 6.65 -37.17 -8.71
C VAL A 115 7.96 -36.67 -8.09
N ALA A 116 9.04 -37.43 -8.20
CA ALA A 116 10.35 -37.03 -7.70
C ALA A 116 10.88 -35.76 -8.40
N ALA A 117 10.77 -35.69 -9.73
CA ALA A 117 11.19 -34.51 -10.49
C ALA A 117 10.38 -33.25 -10.10
N MET A 118 9.06 -33.36 -9.98
CA MET A 118 8.19 -32.24 -9.58
C MET A 118 8.48 -31.77 -8.15
N ALA A 119 8.79 -32.68 -7.23
CA ALA A 119 9.18 -32.33 -5.87
C ALA A 119 10.46 -31.48 -5.82
N VAL A 120 11.46 -31.80 -6.64
CA VAL A 120 12.70 -31.00 -6.75
C VAL A 120 12.40 -29.60 -7.30
N TRP A 121 11.59 -29.51 -8.35
CA TRP A 121 11.18 -28.20 -8.90
C TRP A 121 10.34 -27.39 -7.92
N MET A 122 9.51 -28.03 -7.11
CA MET A 122 8.76 -27.37 -6.04
C MET A 122 9.68 -26.81 -4.96
N LEU A 123 10.71 -27.55 -4.52
CA LEU A 123 11.68 -27.04 -3.56
C LEU A 123 12.40 -25.80 -4.10
N LEU A 124 12.87 -25.84 -5.34
CA LEU A 124 13.49 -24.70 -6.00
C LEU A 124 12.52 -23.51 -6.15
N GLY A 125 11.29 -23.78 -6.59
CA GLY A 125 10.24 -22.78 -6.71
C GLY A 125 9.86 -22.14 -5.38
N TYR A 126 9.88 -22.90 -4.28
CA TYR A 126 9.65 -22.39 -2.93
C TYR A 126 10.71 -21.39 -2.49
N PHE A 127 12.00 -21.68 -2.73
CA PHE A 127 13.07 -20.71 -2.45
C PHE A 127 12.96 -19.46 -3.31
N LEU A 128 12.54 -19.60 -4.57
CA LEU A 128 12.31 -18.46 -5.46
C LEU A 128 11.15 -17.57 -4.96
N LEU A 129 10.03 -18.18 -4.57
CA LEU A 129 8.88 -17.50 -3.95
C LEU A 129 9.28 -16.77 -2.67
N LEU A 130 10.11 -17.41 -1.83
CA LEU A 130 10.59 -16.80 -0.60
C LEU A 130 11.47 -15.57 -0.89
N ALA A 131 12.38 -15.68 -1.86
CA ALA A 131 13.24 -14.58 -2.27
C ALA A 131 12.41 -13.39 -2.80
N GLU A 132 11.47 -13.66 -3.70
CA GLU A 132 10.59 -12.62 -4.25
C GLU A 132 9.71 -11.97 -3.16
N ALA A 133 9.18 -12.77 -2.23
CA ALA A 133 8.40 -12.27 -1.09
C ALA A 133 9.21 -11.32 -0.19
N ILE A 134 10.49 -11.64 0.07
CA ILE A 134 11.38 -10.77 0.85
C ILE A 134 11.60 -9.45 0.12
N VAL A 135 11.92 -9.50 -1.18
CA VAL A 135 12.12 -8.30 -2.01
C VAL A 135 10.85 -7.44 -2.01
N PHE A 136 9.68 -8.06 -2.20
CA PHE A 136 8.38 -7.38 -2.15
C PHE A 136 8.14 -6.71 -0.80
N ALA A 137 8.38 -7.40 0.30
CA ALA A 137 8.23 -6.85 1.64
C ALA A 137 9.13 -5.62 1.85
N VAL A 138 10.40 -5.67 1.43
CA VAL A 138 11.33 -4.53 1.56
C VAL A 138 10.80 -3.31 0.82
N PHE A 139 10.41 -3.45 -0.44
CA PHE A 139 9.87 -2.32 -1.22
C PHE A 139 8.57 -1.76 -0.63
N GLN A 140 7.70 -2.64 -0.13
CA GLN A 140 6.47 -2.28 0.54
C GLN A 140 6.73 -1.47 1.81
N TYR A 141 7.69 -1.90 2.65
CA TYR A 141 8.06 -1.16 3.86
C TYR A 141 8.77 0.17 3.55
N ILE A 142 9.56 0.26 2.48
CA ILE A 142 10.14 1.53 2.04
C ILE A 142 9.02 2.51 1.62
N ALA A 143 8.01 2.03 0.88
CA ALA A 143 6.85 2.85 0.54
C ALA A 143 6.09 3.29 1.80
N LEU A 144 5.88 2.37 2.75
CA LEU A 144 5.22 2.64 4.02
C LEU A 144 5.99 3.68 4.86
N TYR A 145 7.31 3.57 4.91
CA TYR A 145 8.18 4.51 5.60
C TYR A 145 7.96 5.94 5.10
N ARG A 146 7.94 6.12 3.78
CA ARG A 146 7.73 7.44 3.17
C ARG A 146 6.36 8.00 3.50
N ILE A 147 5.33 7.15 3.53
CA ILE A 147 3.99 7.55 3.94
C ILE A 147 3.99 7.98 5.40
N TYR A 148 4.57 7.20 6.31
CA TYR A 148 4.66 7.58 7.73
C TYR A 148 5.46 8.87 7.93
N LYS A 149 6.58 9.03 7.22
CA LYS A 149 7.38 10.26 7.25
C LYS A 149 6.61 11.48 6.74
N SER A 150 5.77 11.30 5.73
CA SER A 150 4.88 12.37 5.23
C SER A 150 3.80 12.79 6.24
N CYS A 151 3.38 11.87 7.11
CA CYS A 151 2.33 12.13 8.10
C CYS A 151 2.90 12.77 9.38
N ASP A 152 3.96 12.17 9.95
CA ASP A 152 4.64 12.63 11.16
C ASP A 152 6.13 12.20 11.14
N PRO A 153 7.06 13.11 10.79
CA PRO A 153 8.48 12.76 10.64
C PRO A 153 9.16 12.42 11.98
N LYS A 154 8.62 12.85 13.13
CA LYS A 154 9.22 12.59 14.45
C LYS A 154 9.05 11.13 14.89
N ASN A 155 7.91 10.51 14.55
CA ASN A 155 7.54 9.17 15.00
C ASN A 155 7.57 8.10 13.89
N ALA A 156 7.94 8.48 12.65
CA ALA A 156 7.86 7.60 11.47
C ALA A 156 8.62 6.28 11.62
N THR A 157 9.84 6.31 12.17
CA THR A 157 10.66 5.10 12.37
C THR A 157 10.03 4.14 13.37
N LEU A 158 9.44 4.67 14.45
CA LEU A 158 8.76 3.86 15.46
C LEU A 158 7.54 3.15 14.86
N PHE A 159 6.71 3.86 14.09
CA PHE A 159 5.57 3.24 13.40
C PHE A 159 6.00 2.17 12.39
N LEU A 160 7.12 2.38 11.70
CA LEU A 160 7.65 1.39 10.76
C LEU A 160 8.15 0.14 11.47
N VAL A 161 9.02 0.28 12.47
CA VAL A 161 9.57 -0.86 13.22
C VAL A 161 8.44 -1.65 13.87
N LEU A 162 7.45 -0.96 14.42
CA LEU A 162 6.30 -1.59 15.04
C LEU A 162 5.40 -2.29 14.01
N SER A 163 5.26 -1.76 12.79
CA SER A 163 4.57 -2.43 11.68
C SER A 163 5.32 -3.67 11.19
N ILE A 164 6.65 -3.65 11.21
CA ILE A 164 7.47 -4.82 10.84
C ILE A 164 7.36 -5.91 11.90
N LEU A 165 7.47 -5.55 13.19
CA LEU A 165 7.40 -6.49 14.31
C LEU A 165 5.99 -7.05 14.51
N PHE A 166 4.98 -6.20 14.34
CA PHE A 166 3.57 -6.55 14.43
C PHE A 166 2.84 -6.11 13.16
N ASN A 167 2.82 -6.99 12.15
CA ASN A 167 2.14 -6.74 10.86
C ASN A 167 0.68 -6.27 11.03
N ILE A 168 0.00 -6.72 12.09
CA ILE A 168 -1.39 -6.37 12.43
C ILE A 168 -1.57 -4.86 12.70
N THR A 169 -0.51 -4.15 13.10
CA THR A 169 -0.59 -2.74 13.50
C THR A 169 -0.59 -1.76 12.32
N MET A 170 -0.12 -2.19 11.14
CA MET A 170 -0.05 -1.38 9.92
C MET A 170 -1.36 -0.65 9.57
N PRO A 171 -2.54 -1.31 9.46
CA PRO A 171 -3.80 -0.63 9.13
C PRO A 171 -4.21 0.40 10.18
N PHE A 172 -3.92 0.16 11.47
CA PHE A 172 -4.27 1.10 12.54
C PHE A 172 -3.41 2.35 12.53
N PHE A 173 -2.10 2.22 12.33
CA PHE A 173 -1.21 3.39 12.24
C PHE A 173 -1.52 4.23 11.01
N LEU A 174 -1.76 3.59 9.87
CA LEU A 174 -2.14 4.30 8.65
C LEU A 174 -3.46 5.05 8.85
N PHE A 175 -4.43 4.43 9.53
CA PHE A 175 -5.68 5.09 9.90
C PHE A 175 -5.51 6.26 10.87
N ALA A 176 -4.64 6.13 11.89
CA ALA A 176 -4.34 7.21 12.83
C ALA A 176 -3.62 8.39 12.14
N CYS A 177 -2.76 8.08 11.17
CA CYS A 177 -1.98 9.06 10.42
C CYS A 177 -2.77 9.75 9.29
N ARG A 178 -3.95 9.24 8.90
CA ARG A 178 -4.71 9.72 7.71
C ARG A 178 -5.03 11.23 7.68
N LYS A 179 -5.06 11.88 8.84
CA LYS A 179 -5.40 13.31 8.99
C LYS A 179 -4.17 14.22 9.15
N LYS A 180 -2.96 13.65 9.27
CA LYS A 180 -1.73 14.39 9.54
C LYS A 180 -0.91 14.52 8.25
N ASP A 181 -0.42 15.72 7.96
CA ASP A 181 0.47 16.00 6.82
C ASP A 181 1.67 16.86 7.26
N LEU A 182 2.17 16.64 8.48
CA LEU A 182 3.23 17.45 9.09
C LEU A 182 4.57 17.34 8.35
N GLY A 183 4.77 16.28 7.58
CA GLY A 183 6.01 16.04 6.84
C GLY A 183 5.96 16.47 5.37
N MET A 184 4.80 16.94 4.88
CA MET A 184 4.69 17.47 3.51
C MET A 184 5.20 18.92 3.49
N PRO A 185 5.99 19.32 2.47
CA PRO A 185 6.26 20.73 2.24
C PRO A 185 4.91 21.45 2.09
N GLN A 186 4.66 22.43 2.96
CA GLN A 186 3.54 23.35 2.76
C GLN A 186 3.83 24.11 1.46
N PRO A 187 2.82 24.40 0.62
CA PRO A 187 2.98 25.50 -0.33
C PRO A 187 3.44 26.69 0.49
N GLU A 188 4.60 27.27 0.17
CA GLU A 188 4.96 28.57 0.72
C GLU A 188 3.74 29.46 0.49
N ALA A 189 3.13 29.95 1.57
CA ALA A 189 2.18 31.04 1.45
C ALA A 189 2.92 32.10 0.62
N PRO A 190 2.32 32.64 -0.46
CA PRO A 190 3.02 33.57 -1.33
C PRO A 190 3.67 34.64 -0.45
N GLU A 191 5.01 34.61 -0.39
CA GLU A 191 5.80 35.58 0.35
C GLU A 191 5.64 36.90 -0.38
N GLY A 192 4.72 37.74 0.11
CA GLY A 192 4.55 39.11 -0.33
C GLY A 192 3.60 39.29 -1.52
N GLU A 193 2.31 39.39 -1.23
CA GLU A 193 1.60 40.58 -1.72
C GLU A 193 1.55 41.54 -0.53
N PRO A 194 2.29 42.68 -0.55
CA PRO A 194 1.93 43.79 0.30
C PRO A 194 0.46 44.07 -0.02
N ALA A 195 -0.39 44.19 0.99
CA ALA A 195 -1.75 44.67 0.80
C ALA A 195 -1.65 45.92 -0.08
N GLU A 196 -2.13 45.84 -1.33
CA GLU A 196 -2.38 47.03 -2.12
C GLU A 196 -3.36 47.86 -1.30
N GLU A 197 -2.81 48.90 -0.69
CA GLU A 197 -3.55 50.00 -0.12
C GLU A 197 -4.60 50.42 -1.17
N PRO A 198 -5.88 50.56 -0.81
CA PRO A 198 -6.90 50.85 -1.80
C PRO A 198 -6.55 52.17 -2.47
N THR A 199 -6.10 52.06 -3.72
CA THR A 199 -5.79 53.16 -4.62
C THR A 199 -6.86 54.21 -4.48
N GLN A 200 -6.48 55.37 -3.94
CA GLN A 200 -7.34 56.54 -3.94
C GLN A 200 -7.77 56.77 -5.39
N LEU A 201 -9.07 56.66 -5.62
CA LEU A 201 -9.73 56.98 -6.89
C LEU A 201 -9.22 58.37 -7.35
N PRO A 202 -8.76 58.52 -8.60
CA PRO A 202 -8.43 59.84 -9.12
C PRO A 202 -9.70 60.70 -9.03
N GLU A 203 -9.60 61.77 -8.27
CA GLU A 203 -10.57 62.84 -8.18
C GLU A 203 -10.95 63.26 -9.61
N ALA A 204 -12.22 63.04 -9.96
CA ALA A 204 -12.75 63.40 -11.25
C ALA A 204 -12.58 64.92 -11.43
N GLN A 205 -11.69 65.31 -12.34
CA GLN A 205 -11.58 66.68 -12.79
C GLN A 205 -12.92 67.08 -13.41
N GLU A 206 -13.62 68.02 -12.76
CA GLU A 206 -14.74 68.72 -13.34
C GLU A 206 -14.25 69.49 -14.58
N PRO A 207 -14.92 69.39 -15.74
CA PRO A 207 -14.56 70.18 -16.90
C PRO A 207 -14.96 71.64 -16.68
N GLU A 208 -13.99 72.55 -16.85
CA GLU A 208 -14.22 73.98 -17.01
C GLU A 208 -15.23 74.21 -18.14
N GLU A 209 -16.38 74.80 -17.79
CA GLU A 209 -17.39 75.24 -18.75
C GLU A 209 -17.00 76.65 -19.24
N GLU A 210 -16.68 76.75 -20.53
CA GLU A 210 -16.51 77.99 -21.29
C GLU A 210 -17.81 78.82 -21.30
N ALA A 211 -17.78 80.06 -20.76
CA ALA A 211 -18.46 81.26 -21.28
C ALA A 211 -18.12 82.51 -20.46
#